data_AF-A0A848TQS5-F1
#
_entry.id   AF-A0A848TQS5-F1
#
_cell.length_a   1.000
_cell.length_b   1.000
_cell.length_c   1.000
_cell.angle_alpha   90.00
_cell.angle_beta   90.00
_cell.angle_gamma   90.00
#
_symmetry.space_group_name_H-M   'P 1'
#
loop_
_entity.id
_entity.type
_entity.pdbx_description
1 polymer ?
#
loop_
_entity_poly.entity_id
_entity_poly.type
_entity_poly.pdbx_seq_one_letter_code
_entity_poly.pdbx_strand_id
1 'polypeptide(L)'
;TWFRDKRVWNYFDRLVDYGFFEDFDRVIFYGAGMCGYAAAAFSVVAPGAQVILVSPQATLKRDLTRWDSRFPTARRLDFSTRYAYAPEMLEAASQAFIIYDPDETEDAMHAALFQGDNIHHHRYRRGRAGAIESDLRALGLVSTLAEKAANGLLTPARLADTLRLRKRHVPYLRALLARVLAEDRPALTAMLCRAVLQDRPIPRFKHHLEVAERRLAALQGEETGRQVEAQDTA
;
A
#
# COMPACT_ATOMS: atom_id res chain seq x y z
N THR A 1 4.30 6.92 23.71
CA THR A 1 4.99 6.21 22.63
C THR A 1 4.25 6.47 21.32
N TRP A 2 5.01 6.52 20.23
CA TRP A 2 4.75 5.99 18.88
C TRP A 2 6.16 5.83 18.31
N PHE A 3 6.93 5.01 19.03
CA PHE A 3 8.39 4.83 18.92
C PHE A 3 9.28 6.07 19.13
N ARG A 4 8.73 7.15 19.70
CA ARG A 4 9.47 8.37 20.05
C ARG A 4 9.92 8.46 21.53
N ASP A 5 9.80 7.38 22.29
CA ASP A 5 10.28 7.36 23.68
C ASP A 5 11.80 7.13 23.69
N LYS A 6 12.55 7.89 24.50
CA LYS A 6 14.01 7.77 24.60
C LYS A 6 14.46 6.34 24.96
N ARG A 7 13.66 5.59 25.71
CA ARG A 7 13.96 4.18 26.03
C ARG A 7 14.01 3.29 24.79
N VAL A 8 13.22 3.60 23.76
CA VAL A 8 13.23 2.87 22.49
C VAL A 8 14.50 3.20 21.71
N TRP A 9 14.90 4.48 21.65
CA TRP A 9 16.11 4.88 20.95
C TRP A 9 17.35 4.26 21.58
N ASN A 10 17.47 4.37 22.91
CA ASN A 10 18.57 3.77 23.67
C ASN A 10 18.62 2.24 23.54
N TYR A 11 17.48 1.59 23.27
CA TYR A 11 17.49 0.16 22.98
C TYR A 11 18.19 -0.13 21.65
N PHE A 12 17.80 0.57 20.58
CA PHE A 12 18.41 0.41 19.27
C PHE A 12 19.87 0.88 19.23
N ASP A 13 20.21 1.97 19.91
CA ASP A 13 21.60 2.44 20.03
C ASP A 13 22.49 1.38 20.70
N ARG A 14 22.01 0.74 21.77
CA ARG A 14 22.76 -0.36 22.41
C ARG A 14 22.93 -1.57 21.49
N LEU A 15 21.95 -1.89 20.64
CA LEU A 15 22.12 -2.98 19.67
C LEU A 15 23.24 -2.69 18.68
N VAL A 16 23.42 -1.42 18.29
CA VAL A 16 24.57 -0.99 17.47
C VAL A 16 25.87 -1.13 18.26
N ASP A 17 25.91 -0.62 19.50
CA ASP A 17 27.12 -0.66 20.34
C ASP A 17 27.63 -2.10 20.59
N TYR A 18 26.71 -3.07 20.64
CA TYR A 18 27.05 -4.49 20.80
C TYR A 18 27.34 -5.22 19.48
N GLY A 19 27.22 -4.56 18.32
CA GLY A 19 27.36 -5.22 17.03
C GLY A 19 26.30 -6.29 16.78
N PHE A 20 25.13 -6.21 17.45
CA PHE A 20 24.12 -7.28 17.45
C PHE A 20 23.71 -7.71 16.03
N PHE A 21 23.61 -6.76 15.11
CA PHE A 21 23.18 -7.03 13.74
C PHE A 21 24.26 -7.63 12.85
N GLU A 22 25.54 -7.59 13.27
CA GLU A 22 26.68 -8.16 12.53
C GLU A 22 26.68 -9.70 12.58
N ASP A 23 26.02 -10.30 13.58
CA ASP A 23 25.87 -11.74 13.73
C ASP A 23 24.87 -12.37 12.74
N PHE A 24 24.20 -11.57 11.90
CA PHE A 24 23.18 -12.02 10.97
C PHE A 24 23.58 -11.77 9.52
N ASP A 25 23.53 -12.82 8.69
CA ASP A 25 23.77 -12.69 7.23
C ASP A 25 22.78 -11.72 6.55
N ARG A 26 21.55 -11.66 7.08
CA ARG A 26 20.49 -10.78 6.56
C ARG A 26 19.61 -10.27 7.68
N VAL A 27 19.42 -8.96 7.69
CA VAL A 27 18.49 -8.27 8.58
C VAL A 27 17.33 -7.72 7.75
N ILE A 28 16.10 -7.95 8.21
CA ILE A 28 14.89 -7.54 7.51
C ILE A 28 14.01 -6.74 8.48
N PHE A 29 13.67 -5.52 8.10
CA PHE A 29 12.69 -4.70 8.81
C PHE A 29 11.35 -4.76 8.08
N TYR A 30 10.29 -5.07 8.81
CA TYR A 30 8.93 -5.05 8.29
C TYR A 30 8.04 -4.18 9.19
N GLY A 31 7.18 -3.37 8.58
CA GLY A 31 6.18 -2.64 9.34
C GLY A 31 5.06 -2.06 8.48
N ALA A 32 3.88 -1.91 9.10
CA ALA A 32 2.73 -1.28 8.49
C ALA A 32 2.26 -0.05 9.28
N GLY A 33 1.81 1.00 8.58
CA GLY A 33 1.37 2.25 9.18
C GLY A 33 2.43 2.77 10.15
N MET A 34 2.05 2.79 11.43
CA MET A 34 2.91 3.19 12.52
C MET A 34 4.16 2.36 12.71
N CYS A 35 4.01 1.05 12.56
CA CYS A 35 5.12 0.15 12.61
C CYS A 35 5.96 0.29 11.33
N GLY A 36 5.39 0.76 10.22
CA GLY A 36 6.12 1.09 8.99
C GLY A 36 7.06 2.28 9.21
N TYR A 37 6.59 3.33 9.90
CA TYR A 37 7.48 4.39 10.38
C TYR A 37 8.62 3.83 11.23
N ALA A 38 8.32 2.99 12.22
CA ALA A 38 9.36 2.41 13.09
C ALA A 38 10.37 1.56 12.33
N ALA A 39 9.90 0.67 11.46
CA ALA A 39 10.72 -0.22 10.66
C ALA A 39 11.73 0.56 9.80
N ALA A 40 11.29 1.67 9.20
CA ALA A 40 12.16 2.56 8.44
C ALA A 40 13.07 3.40 9.34
N ALA A 41 12.51 4.02 10.39
CA ALA A 41 13.26 4.93 11.25
C ALA A 41 14.43 4.24 11.97
N PHE A 42 14.27 2.96 12.33
CA PHE A 42 15.32 2.21 13.01
C PHE A 42 16.14 1.32 12.08
N SER A 43 15.84 1.18 10.80
CA SER A 43 16.63 0.30 9.92
C SER A 43 18.09 0.75 9.77
N VAL A 44 18.37 2.04 10.01
CA VAL A 44 19.73 2.61 9.96
C VAL A 44 20.71 1.93 10.92
N VAL A 45 20.22 1.28 11.97
CA VAL A 45 21.06 0.53 12.94
C VAL A 45 21.61 -0.78 12.38
N ALA A 46 21.12 -1.22 11.23
CA ALA A 46 21.61 -2.37 10.51
C ALA A 46 21.83 -1.98 9.04
N PRO A 47 22.96 -1.32 8.71
CA PRO A 47 23.33 -1.02 7.34
C PRO A 47 23.27 -2.28 6.45
N GLY A 48 22.76 -2.13 5.24
CA GLY A 48 22.53 -3.26 4.32
C GLY A 48 21.23 -4.04 4.57
N ALA A 49 20.44 -3.71 5.60
CA ALA A 49 19.14 -4.36 5.82
C ALA A 49 18.17 -4.17 4.64
N GLN A 50 17.29 -5.16 4.43
CA GLN A 50 16.14 -5.01 3.54
C GLN A 50 14.94 -4.52 4.33
N VAL A 51 14.19 -3.57 3.77
CA VAL A 51 13.07 -2.92 4.48
C VAL A 51 11.78 -3.07 3.66
N ILE A 52 10.71 -3.54 4.29
CA ILE A 52 9.40 -3.74 3.67
C ILE A 52 8.36 -2.94 4.45
N LEU A 53 7.80 -1.92 3.82
CA LEU A 53 6.92 -0.95 4.45
C LEU A 53 5.54 -0.97 3.80
N VAL A 54 4.49 -1.01 4.61
CA VAL A 54 3.10 -1.01 4.16
C VAL A 54 2.38 0.24 4.68
N SER A 55 1.95 1.12 3.79
CA SER A 55 1.36 2.43 4.12
C SER A 55 2.15 3.18 5.21
N PRO A 56 3.49 3.30 5.11
CA PRO A 56 4.28 3.89 6.19
C PRO A 56 3.98 5.38 6.33
N GLN A 57 3.99 5.88 7.56
CA GLN A 57 4.17 7.32 7.78
C GLN A 57 5.66 7.67 7.68
N ALA A 58 6.01 8.71 6.92
CA ALA A 58 7.38 9.21 6.83
C ALA A 58 7.80 9.95 8.12
N THR A 59 6.87 10.73 8.66
CA THR A 59 7.01 11.50 9.90
C THR A 59 5.64 12.03 10.31
N LEU A 60 5.51 12.56 11.53
CA LEU A 60 4.37 13.41 11.91
C LEU A 60 4.82 14.83 12.30
N LYS A 61 6.02 15.25 11.85
CA LYS A 61 6.49 16.63 12.01
C LYS A 61 5.48 17.59 11.36
N ARG A 62 4.93 18.51 12.16
CA ARG A 62 3.78 19.33 11.78
C ARG A 62 4.05 20.16 10.52
N ASP A 63 5.25 20.70 10.37
CA ASP A 63 5.60 21.56 9.23
C ASP A 63 5.62 20.81 7.90
N LEU A 64 5.98 19.53 7.91
CA LEU A 64 6.06 18.69 6.71
C LEU A 64 4.74 18.00 6.37
N THR A 65 3.91 17.76 7.39
CA THR A 65 2.70 16.92 7.28
C THR A 65 1.44 17.66 7.68
N ARG A 66 1.32 18.95 7.35
CA ARG A 66 0.12 19.76 7.66
C ARG A 66 -1.17 19.16 7.08
N TRP A 67 -1.03 18.39 6.00
CA TRP A 67 -2.07 17.70 5.27
C TRP A 67 -2.59 16.41 5.94
N ASP A 68 -1.87 15.81 6.91
CA ASP A 68 -2.31 14.58 7.58
C ASP A 68 -2.94 14.86 8.96
N SER A 69 -4.27 14.86 9.03
CA SER A 69 -5.03 15.07 10.27
C SER A 69 -5.36 13.79 11.05
N ARG A 70 -4.96 12.60 10.57
CA ARG A 70 -5.40 11.30 11.11
C ARG A 70 -4.86 10.99 12.50
N PHE A 71 -3.76 11.64 12.91
CA PHE A 71 -3.02 11.32 14.15
C PHE A 71 -2.88 12.50 15.13
N PRO A 72 -3.97 13.12 15.62
CA PRO A 72 -3.91 14.35 16.42
C PRO A 72 -3.10 14.20 17.72
N THR A 73 -3.19 13.05 18.40
CA THR A 73 -2.45 12.78 19.63
C THR A 73 -0.97 12.53 19.37
N ALA A 74 -0.63 11.69 18.36
CA ALA A 74 0.75 11.36 18.06
C ALA A 74 1.55 12.55 17.51
N ARG A 75 0.90 13.51 16.84
CA ARG A 75 1.51 14.78 16.38
C ARG A 75 2.04 15.68 17.50
N ARG A 76 1.74 15.36 18.78
CA ARG A 76 2.32 16.04 19.95
C ARG A 76 3.70 15.49 20.34
N LEU A 77 4.08 14.32 19.81
CA LEU A 77 5.40 13.73 20.04
C LEU A 77 6.47 14.46 19.22
N ASP A 78 7.71 14.29 19.64
CA ASP A 78 8.87 14.90 18.99
C ASP A 78 9.29 14.13 17.73
N PHE A 79 9.08 14.75 16.56
CA PHE A 79 9.54 14.32 15.24
C PHE A 79 10.57 15.29 14.65
N SER A 80 11.45 15.83 15.48
CA SER A 80 12.56 16.70 15.06
C SER A 80 13.95 16.19 15.46
N THR A 81 14.01 15.17 16.31
CA THR A 81 15.25 14.63 16.88
C THR A 81 15.61 13.25 16.31
N ARG A 82 16.53 12.51 16.95
CA ARG A 82 17.06 11.21 16.51
C ARG A 82 15.96 10.27 15.96
N TYR A 83 16.17 9.67 14.80
CA TYR A 83 15.23 8.76 14.11
C TYR A 83 13.87 9.40 13.72
N ALA A 84 13.73 10.73 13.72
CA ALA A 84 12.43 11.38 13.53
C ALA A 84 11.86 11.33 12.11
N TYR A 85 12.74 11.32 11.11
CA TYR A 85 12.36 11.37 9.71
C TYR A 85 12.76 10.05 9.04
N ALA A 86 11.78 9.15 8.90
CA ALA A 86 12.02 7.79 8.43
C ALA A 86 12.65 7.69 7.02
N PRO A 87 12.33 8.57 6.04
CA PRO A 87 12.95 8.50 4.71
C PRO A 87 14.48 8.57 4.73
N GLU A 88 15.06 9.46 5.54
CA GLU A 88 16.53 9.59 5.65
C GLU A 88 17.17 8.35 6.28
N MET A 89 16.44 7.63 7.14
CA MET A 89 16.96 6.45 7.83
C MET A 89 17.06 5.21 6.91
N LEU A 90 16.62 5.32 5.65
CA LEU A 90 16.72 4.27 4.63
C LEU A 90 17.97 4.40 3.74
N GLU A 91 18.79 5.45 3.88
CA GLU A 91 19.95 5.68 3.00
C GLU A 91 20.91 4.48 2.99
N ALA A 92 21.18 3.90 4.16
CA ALA A 92 22.06 2.74 4.30
C ALA A 92 21.37 1.38 4.08
N ALA A 93 20.06 1.34 3.78
CA ALA A 93 19.36 0.08 3.51
C ALA A 93 19.81 -0.50 2.16
N SER A 94 19.91 -1.82 2.03
CA SER A 94 20.24 -2.42 0.73
C SER A 94 19.12 -2.19 -0.27
N GLN A 95 17.87 -2.43 0.13
CA GLN A 95 16.67 -2.20 -0.65
C GLN A 95 15.50 -1.87 0.29
N ALA A 96 14.67 -0.91 -0.08
CA ALA A 96 13.45 -0.58 0.63
C ALA A 96 12.23 -0.66 -0.30
N PHE A 97 11.18 -1.36 0.12
CA PHE A 97 9.96 -1.56 -0.65
C PHE A 97 8.79 -0.83 0.02
N ILE A 98 8.23 0.17 -0.66
CA ILE A 98 7.15 1.02 -0.16
C ILE A 98 5.84 0.59 -0.81
N ILE A 99 5.01 -0.16 -0.09
CA ILE A 99 3.70 -0.63 -0.55
C ILE A 99 2.66 0.37 -0.04
N TYR A 100 1.88 1.00 -0.91
CA TYR A 100 0.88 2.00 -0.51
C TYR A 100 -0.33 1.99 -1.44
N ASP A 101 -1.48 2.47 -0.96
CA ASP A 101 -2.64 2.71 -1.80
C ASP A 101 -2.56 4.12 -2.39
N PRO A 102 -2.37 4.28 -3.72
CA PRO A 102 -2.36 5.61 -4.33
C PRO A 102 -3.72 6.32 -4.28
N ASP A 103 -4.80 5.61 -3.93
CA ASP A 103 -6.15 6.16 -3.82
C ASP A 103 -6.51 6.63 -2.41
N GLU A 104 -5.67 6.31 -1.42
CA GLU A 104 -5.66 6.92 -0.08
C GLU A 104 -4.66 8.08 -0.11
N THR A 105 -5.16 9.31 -0.12
CA THR A 105 -4.36 10.51 -0.40
C THR A 105 -3.18 10.65 0.55
N GLU A 106 -3.42 10.52 1.84
CA GLU A 106 -2.40 10.69 2.87
C GLU A 106 -1.33 9.59 2.80
N ASP A 107 -1.71 8.36 2.48
CA ASP A 107 -0.75 7.26 2.27
C ASP A 107 0.13 7.51 1.04
N ALA A 108 -0.47 7.99 -0.06
CA ALA A 108 0.26 8.36 -1.26
C ALA A 108 1.24 9.52 -1.00
N MET A 109 0.83 10.52 -0.23
CA MET A 109 1.66 11.66 0.14
C MET A 109 2.82 11.23 1.05
N HIS A 110 2.59 10.37 2.05
CA HIS A 110 3.70 9.83 2.87
C HIS A 110 4.65 9.00 2.03
N ALA A 111 4.14 8.12 1.17
CA ALA A 111 4.97 7.28 0.30
C ALA A 111 5.87 8.12 -0.63
N ALA A 112 5.38 9.27 -1.11
CA ALA A 112 6.14 10.16 -1.98
C ALA A 112 7.34 10.84 -1.27
N LEU A 113 7.36 10.90 0.06
CA LEU A 113 8.49 11.47 0.81
C LEU A 113 9.70 10.52 0.88
N PHE A 114 9.50 9.22 0.62
CA PHE A 114 10.59 8.25 0.51
C PHE A 114 11.20 8.34 -0.89
N GLN A 115 12.47 8.72 -0.99
CA GLN A 115 13.20 8.91 -2.25
C GLN A 115 14.64 8.38 -2.13
N GLY A 116 15.14 7.73 -3.18
CA GLY A 116 16.50 7.18 -3.23
C GLY A 116 16.60 6.02 -4.24
N ASP A 117 17.81 5.73 -4.71
CA ASP A 117 18.05 4.69 -5.73
C ASP A 117 17.72 3.27 -5.24
N ASN A 118 17.77 3.05 -3.92
CA ASN A 118 17.45 1.80 -3.25
C ASN A 118 15.96 1.67 -2.87
N ILE A 119 15.13 2.69 -3.15
CA ILE A 119 13.73 2.74 -2.75
C ILE A 119 12.80 2.40 -3.93
N HIS A 120 11.89 1.45 -3.69
CA HIS A 120 10.97 0.91 -4.70
C HIS A 120 9.52 1.04 -4.28
N HIS A 121 8.78 1.87 -5.02
CA HIS A 121 7.36 2.12 -4.78
C HIS A 121 6.49 1.06 -5.48
N HIS A 122 5.62 0.40 -4.71
CA HIS A 122 4.60 -0.52 -5.23
C HIS A 122 3.19 -0.02 -4.92
N ARG A 123 2.44 0.31 -5.98
CA ARG A 123 1.05 0.74 -5.88
C ARG A 123 0.12 -0.46 -5.63
N TYR A 124 -0.52 -0.48 -4.48
CA TYR A 124 -1.52 -1.47 -4.07
C TYR A 124 -2.89 -0.80 -3.92
N ARG A 125 -3.67 -0.76 -5.00
CA ARG A 125 -5.02 -0.16 -4.99
C ARG A 125 -6.01 -1.08 -4.27
N ARG A 126 -6.42 -0.73 -3.06
CA ARG A 126 -7.42 -1.47 -2.25
C ARG A 126 -8.82 -0.87 -2.36
N GLY A 127 -8.95 0.26 -3.06
CA GLY A 127 -10.27 0.86 -3.31
C GLY A 127 -10.80 1.66 -2.13
N ARG A 128 -9.92 2.33 -1.38
CA ARG A 128 -10.27 3.18 -0.22
C ARG A 128 -11.02 2.43 0.88
N ALA A 129 -10.73 1.13 1.03
CA ALA A 129 -11.33 0.30 2.04
C ALA A 129 -10.22 -0.35 2.84
N GLY A 130 -10.18 -0.13 4.15
CA GLY A 130 -9.32 -0.77 5.16
C GLY A 130 -7.81 -0.80 4.88
N ALA A 131 -7.06 -1.38 5.81
CA ALA A 131 -5.59 -1.41 5.71
C ALA A 131 -5.10 -2.51 4.74
N ILE A 132 -4.10 -2.18 3.92
CA ILE A 132 -3.40 -3.15 3.05
C ILE A 132 -2.86 -4.33 3.87
N GLU A 133 -2.31 -4.06 5.05
CA GLU A 133 -1.77 -5.09 5.94
C GLU A 133 -2.78 -6.20 6.26
N SER A 134 -4.08 -5.88 6.36
CA SER A 134 -5.12 -6.88 6.61
C SER A 134 -5.18 -7.94 5.50
N ASP A 135 -5.03 -7.55 4.24
CA ASP A 135 -4.96 -8.48 3.11
C ASP A 135 -3.69 -9.31 3.15
N LEU A 136 -2.55 -8.65 3.42
CA LEU A 136 -1.24 -9.31 3.48
C LEU A 136 -1.22 -10.39 4.56
N ARG A 137 -1.80 -10.11 5.74
CA ARG A 137 -1.91 -11.09 6.83
C ARG A 137 -2.88 -12.21 6.47
N ALA A 138 -4.06 -11.89 5.96
CA ALA A 138 -5.07 -12.89 5.61
C ALA A 138 -4.61 -13.86 4.51
N LEU A 139 -3.70 -13.41 3.64
CA LEU A 139 -3.11 -14.20 2.55
C LEU A 139 -1.75 -14.83 2.90
N GLY A 140 -1.24 -14.66 4.12
CA GLY A 140 0.08 -15.14 4.52
C GLY A 140 1.26 -14.44 3.83
N LEU A 141 1.03 -13.31 3.16
CA LEU A 141 2.03 -12.63 2.35
C LEU A 141 3.12 -11.97 3.18
N VAL A 142 2.86 -11.62 4.44
CA VAL A 142 3.90 -11.06 5.33
C VAL A 142 5.06 -12.04 5.46
N SER A 143 4.77 -13.30 5.82
CA SER A 143 5.77 -14.36 5.94
C SER A 143 6.40 -14.67 4.58
N THR A 144 5.60 -14.78 3.51
CA THR A 144 6.12 -15.03 2.15
C THR A 144 7.11 -13.96 1.70
N LEU A 145 6.85 -12.68 2.00
CA LEU A 145 7.75 -11.59 1.64
C LEU A 145 9.01 -11.60 2.50
N ALA A 146 8.88 -11.87 3.81
CA ALA A 146 10.03 -12.03 4.70
C ALA A 146 10.94 -13.20 4.28
N GLU A 147 10.37 -14.36 3.94
CA GLU A 147 11.11 -15.51 3.41
C GLU A 147 11.83 -15.17 2.10
N LYS A 148 11.17 -14.46 1.17
CA LYS A 148 11.82 -14.00 -0.07
C LYS A 148 12.99 -13.06 0.22
N ALA A 149 12.84 -12.14 1.16
CA ALA A 149 13.92 -11.24 1.57
C ALA A 149 15.10 -12.02 2.21
N ALA A 150 14.78 -12.96 3.12
CA ALA A 150 15.78 -13.80 3.79
C ALA A 150 16.58 -14.68 2.81
N ASN A 151 15.98 -15.06 1.68
CA ASN A 151 16.68 -15.83 0.65
C ASN A 151 17.37 -14.94 -0.42
N GLY A 152 17.39 -13.61 -0.27
CA GLY A 152 17.93 -12.69 -1.29
C GLY A 152 17.13 -12.68 -2.59
N LEU A 153 15.87 -13.11 -2.51
CA LEU A 153 14.98 -13.35 -3.64
C LEU A 153 13.93 -12.24 -3.81
N LEU A 154 13.90 -11.23 -2.94
CA LEU A 154 12.93 -10.15 -3.02
C LEU A 154 13.44 -9.04 -3.95
N THR A 155 12.76 -8.86 -5.08
CA THR A 155 12.99 -7.81 -6.07
C THR A 155 11.67 -7.07 -6.36
N PRO A 156 11.69 -5.88 -7.00
CA PRO A 156 10.44 -5.17 -7.33
C PRO A 156 9.46 -6.00 -8.18
N ALA A 157 9.99 -6.78 -9.12
CA ALA A 157 9.18 -7.69 -9.95
C ALA A 157 8.54 -8.79 -9.11
N ARG A 158 9.33 -9.46 -8.25
CA ARG A 158 8.84 -10.57 -7.41
C ARG A 158 7.90 -10.09 -6.32
N LEU A 159 8.10 -8.89 -5.80
CA LEU A 159 7.14 -8.21 -4.93
C LEU A 159 5.80 -8.03 -5.65
N ALA A 160 5.83 -7.46 -6.86
CA ALA A 160 4.62 -7.24 -7.66
C ALA A 160 3.88 -8.56 -7.98
N ASP A 161 4.61 -9.61 -8.34
CA ASP A 161 4.06 -10.94 -8.59
C ASP A 161 3.40 -11.51 -7.34
N THR A 162 4.08 -11.44 -6.19
CA THR A 162 3.56 -11.92 -4.90
C THR A 162 2.27 -11.19 -4.52
N LEU A 163 2.26 -9.86 -4.66
CA LEU A 163 1.11 -9.03 -4.30
C LEU A 163 -0.09 -9.18 -5.25
N ARG A 164 0.05 -9.82 -6.42
CA ARG A 164 -1.09 -10.15 -7.30
C ARG A 164 -2.00 -11.23 -6.70
N LEU A 165 -1.54 -12.00 -5.71
CA LEU A 165 -2.39 -12.96 -4.98
C LEU A 165 -3.63 -12.30 -4.36
N ARG A 166 -3.61 -10.99 -4.12
CA ARG A 166 -4.79 -10.20 -3.72
C ARG A 166 -5.99 -10.38 -4.64
N LYS A 167 -5.77 -10.64 -5.93
CA LYS A 167 -6.84 -10.88 -6.92
C LYS A 167 -7.67 -12.14 -6.60
N ARG A 168 -7.16 -13.01 -5.73
CA ARG A 168 -7.86 -14.21 -5.22
C ARG A 168 -8.54 -13.96 -3.86
N HIS A 169 -8.37 -12.79 -3.26
CA HIS A 169 -8.89 -12.46 -1.94
C HIS A 169 -10.27 -11.80 -2.04
N VAL A 170 -11.31 -12.48 -1.52
CA VAL A 170 -12.70 -12.02 -1.66
C VAL A 170 -12.93 -10.64 -1.02
N PRO A 171 -12.41 -10.32 0.18
CA PRO A 171 -12.51 -8.97 0.73
C PRO A 171 -11.95 -7.88 -0.19
N TYR A 172 -10.76 -8.10 -0.77
CA TYR A 172 -10.16 -7.19 -1.75
C TYR A 172 -11.06 -7.02 -2.99
N LEU A 173 -11.57 -8.12 -3.55
CA LEU A 173 -12.44 -8.07 -4.72
C LEU A 173 -13.74 -7.30 -4.44
N ARG A 174 -14.32 -7.48 -3.24
CA ARG A 174 -15.52 -6.75 -2.81
C ARG A 174 -15.25 -5.25 -2.64
N ALA A 175 -14.11 -4.88 -2.07
CA ALA A 175 -13.70 -3.49 -1.95
C ALA A 175 -13.51 -2.84 -3.34
N LEU A 176 -12.85 -3.53 -4.26
CA LEU A 176 -12.67 -3.06 -5.63
C LEU A 176 -14.02 -2.91 -6.36
N LEU A 177 -14.95 -3.85 -6.18
CA LEU A 177 -16.30 -3.77 -6.72
C LEU A 177 -17.06 -2.56 -6.16
N ALA A 178 -17.06 -2.37 -4.84
CA ALA A 178 -17.72 -1.23 -4.21
C ALA A 178 -17.22 0.11 -4.77
N ARG A 179 -15.91 0.21 -5.00
CA ARG A 179 -15.28 1.39 -5.59
C ARG A 179 -15.72 1.65 -7.03
N VAL A 180 -15.62 0.67 -7.94
CA VAL A 180 -16.02 0.89 -9.35
C VAL A 180 -17.51 1.20 -9.50
N LEU A 181 -18.35 0.68 -8.60
CA LEU A 181 -19.76 1.04 -8.51
C LEU A 181 -19.95 2.49 -8.05
N ALA A 182 -19.19 2.95 -7.05
CA ALA A 182 -19.25 4.32 -6.57
C ALA A 182 -18.74 5.35 -7.59
N GLU A 183 -17.81 4.96 -8.47
CA GLU A 183 -17.33 5.79 -9.59
C GLU A 183 -18.30 5.81 -10.79
N ASP A 184 -19.41 5.07 -10.73
CA ASP A 184 -20.38 4.88 -11.82
C ASP A 184 -19.74 4.51 -13.16
N ARG A 185 -18.83 3.52 -13.13
CA ARG A 185 -18.11 3.04 -14.32
C ARG A 185 -18.64 1.69 -14.76
N PRO A 186 -19.73 1.63 -15.56
CA PRO A 186 -20.37 0.38 -15.92
C PRO A 186 -19.46 -0.53 -16.76
N ALA A 187 -18.63 0.03 -17.65
CA ALA A 187 -17.66 -0.75 -18.44
C ALA A 187 -16.62 -1.45 -17.54
N LEU A 188 -16.01 -0.73 -16.60
CA LEU A 188 -15.04 -1.31 -15.66
C LEU A 188 -15.71 -2.30 -14.69
N THR A 189 -16.94 -2.03 -14.28
CA THR A 189 -17.73 -2.94 -13.44
C THR A 189 -17.95 -4.27 -14.16
N ALA A 190 -18.37 -4.24 -15.43
CA ALA A 190 -18.55 -5.44 -16.23
C ALA A 190 -17.23 -6.20 -16.43
N MET A 191 -16.13 -5.51 -16.72
CA MET A 191 -14.80 -6.13 -16.86
C MET A 191 -14.36 -6.82 -15.56
N LEU A 192 -14.48 -6.14 -14.41
CA LEU A 192 -14.15 -6.70 -13.11
C LEU A 192 -14.99 -7.93 -12.81
N CYS A 193 -16.31 -7.84 -12.97
CA CYS A 193 -17.21 -8.95 -12.69
C CYS A 193 -16.94 -10.15 -13.60
N ARG A 194 -16.72 -9.95 -14.90
CA ARG A 194 -16.34 -11.05 -15.82
C ARG A 194 -15.05 -11.73 -15.38
N ALA A 195 -14.01 -10.96 -15.06
CA ALA A 195 -12.74 -11.51 -14.61
C ALA A 195 -12.88 -12.33 -13.30
N VAL A 196 -13.70 -11.86 -12.35
CA VAL A 196 -13.94 -12.60 -11.09
C VAL A 196 -14.77 -13.86 -11.33
N LEU A 197 -15.79 -13.79 -12.20
CA LEU A 197 -16.69 -14.90 -12.48
C LEU A 197 -16.05 -16.01 -13.32
N GLN A 198 -14.97 -15.73 -14.07
CA GLN A 198 -14.16 -16.75 -14.73
C GLN A 198 -13.57 -17.76 -13.74
N ASP A 199 -13.15 -17.27 -12.56
CA ASP A 199 -12.55 -18.11 -11.53
C ASP A 199 -13.60 -18.66 -10.54
N ARG A 200 -14.59 -17.84 -10.16
CA ARG A 200 -15.53 -18.17 -9.06
C ARG A 200 -16.94 -17.64 -9.31
N PRO A 201 -17.98 -18.49 -9.21
CA PRO A 201 -19.36 -18.05 -9.33
C PRO A 201 -19.83 -17.37 -8.03
N ILE A 202 -19.51 -16.08 -7.86
CA ILE A 202 -19.93 -15.30 -6.69
C ILE A 202 -21.25 -14.57 -7.02
N PRO A 203 -22.39 -14.87 -6.36
CA PRO A 203 -23.70 -14.32 -6.72
C PRO A 203 -23.75 -12.79 -6.80
N ARG A 204 -23.08 -12.11 -5.87
CA ARG A 204 -22.99 -10.64 -5.87
C ARG A 204 -22.35 -10.09 -7.15
N PHE A 205 -21.30 -10.72 -7.66
CA PHE A 205 -20.63 -10.27 -8.89
C PHE A 205 -21.48 -10.56 -10.12
N LYS A 206 -22.22 -11.68 -10.14
CA LYS A 206 -23.19 -11.99 -11.21
C LYS A 206 -24.28 -10.91 -11.28
N HIS A 207 -24.90 -10.58 -10.15
CA HIS A 207 -25.92 -9.53 -10.10
C HIS A 207 -25.39 -8.18 -10.63
N HIS A 208 -24.21 -7.75 -10.20
CA HIS A 208 -23.64 -6.49 -10.66
C HIS A 208 -23.16 -6.52 -12.12
N LEU A 209 -22.82 -7.69 -12.67
CA LEU A 209 -22.57 -7.84 -14.10
C LEU A 209 -23.83 -7.57 -14.91
N GLU A 210 -24.95 -8.21 -14.56
CA GLU A 210 -26.24 -8.03 -15.23
C GLU A 210 -26.75 -6.59 -15.15
N VAL A 211 -26.50 -5.90 -14.03
CA VAL A 211 -26.82 -4.47 -13.88
C VAL A 211 -25.92 -3.61 -14.77
N ALA A 212 -24.61 -3.87 -14.79
CA ALA A 212 -23.65 -3.11 -15.59
C ALA A 212 -23.90 -3.27 -17.10
N GLU A 213 -24.21 -4.48 -17.56
CA GLU A 213 -24.51 -4.75 -18.97
C GLU A 213 -25.79 -4.06 -19.43
N ARG A 214 -26.85 -4.07 -18.60
CA ARG A 214 -28.07 -3.30 -18.89
C ARG A 214 -27.80 -1.80 -19.00
N ARG A 215 -26.97 -1.24 -18.12
CA ARG A 215 -26.57 0.17 -18.20
C ARG A 215 -25.79 0.49 -19.47
N LEU A 216 -24.84 -0.37 -19.87
CA LEU A 216 -24.09 -0.18 -21.11
C LEU A 216 -24.99 -0.21 -22.34
N ALA A 217 -25.95 -1.13 -22.40
CA ALA A 217 -26.91 -1.20 -23.50
C ALA A 217 -27.79 0.05 -23.59
N ALA A 218 -28.25 0.58 -22.44
CA ALA A 218 -29.04 1.81 -22.40
C ALA A 218 -28.23 3.02 -22.92
N LEU A 219 -26.97 3.17 -22.49
CA LEU A 219 -26.10 4.27 -22.93
C LEU A 219 -25.84 4.23 -24.45
N GLN A 220 -25.63 3.04 -25.00
CA GLN A 220 -25.47 2.86 -26.46
C GLN A 220 -26.74 3.21 -27.24
N GLY A 221 -27.91 2.90 -26.69
CA GLY A 221 -29.20 3.26 -27.29
C GLY A 221 -29.44 4.78 -27.31
N GLU A 222 -29.09 5.48 -26.23
CA GLU A 222 -29.18 6.95 -26.14
C GLU A 222 -28.22 7.66 -27.10
N GLU A 223 -26.98 7.17 -27.23
CA GLU A 223 -26.00 7.71 -28.17
C GLU A 223 -26.46 7.52 -29.63
N THR A 224 -27.02 6.36 -29.96
CA THR A 224 -27.55 6.07 -31.29
C THR A 224 -28.76 6.96 -31.61
N GLY A 225 -29.67 7.16 -30.65
CA GLY A 225 -30.83 8.05 -30.82
C GLY A 225 -30.44 9.51 -31.07
N ARG A 226 -29.46 10.05 -30.32
CA ARG A 226 -28.97 11.42 -30.55
C ARG A 226 -28.27 11.61 -31.90
N GLN A 227 -27.60 10.58 -32.42
CA GLN A 227 -26.96 10.64 -33.73
C GLN A 227 -27.97 10.66 -34.88
N VAL A 228 -29.08 9.94 -34.73
CA VAL A 228 -30.17 9.94 -35.72
C VAL A 228 -30.91 11.29 -35.72
N GLU A 229 -31.26 11.84 -34.55
CA GLU A 229 -31.91 13.16 -34.46
C GLU A 229 -31.04 14.29 -35.02
N ALA A 230 -29.72 14.25 -34.82
CA ALA A 230 -28.78 15.24 -35.36
C ALA A 230 -28.59 15.12 -36.89
N GLN A 231 -28.85 13.96 -37.48
CA GLN A 231 -28.83 13.77 -38.93
C GLN A 231 -30.13 14.23 -39.60
N ASP A 232 -31.27 14.12 -38.90
CA ASP A 232 -32.57 14.57 -39.42
C ASP A 232 -32.80 16.09 -39.28
N THR A 233 -31.97 16.81 -38.52
CA THR A 233 -32.05 18.28 -38.34
C THR A 233 -31.01 19.08 -39.14
N ALA A 234 -30.17 18.42 -39.95
CA ALA A 234 -29.15 19.03 -40.82
C ALA A 234 -29.58 19.03 -42.30
#